data_AF-A0A6G4VJN8-F1
#
_entry.id   AF-A0A6G4VJN8-F1
#
_cell.length_a   1.000
_cell.length_b   1.000
_cell.length_c   1.000
_cell.angle_alpha   90.00
_cell.angle_beta   90.00
_cell.angle_gamma   90.00
#
_symmetry.space_group_name_H-M   'P 1'
#
loop_
_entity.id
_entity.type
_entity.pdbx_description
1 polymer ?
#
loop_
_entity_poly.entity_id
_entity_poly.type
_entity_poly.pdbx_seq_one_letter_code
_entity_poly.pdbx_strand_id
1 'polypeptide(L)'
;MTPTTVPRTKEITASVRCTQKYPVGSPASSKASPLPSFHRFLTKVIQMTQLHTPKASRNQETERLSFMRSVSLPSIGRRVRGAEGDGGEGDATSHSGPCTFSTVPAMKKTTKSSLLVTSATLLSLSLTATAIATAPAFADETPTATPKSTQKPKSSASPSATPPANMSTVGGAQLGRAGTQVNLGAGAPVLPKDLSARSWVVADAESGDVLAANNAHWRLAPASTLKMLFADTLLPKFSQREEKHKVVPSDLAGLGPGSSVVGIKEDETYTVKDLWLGVFLASGNDAVRVLSAMNGGLDKTVQDMNAHAEELQALDTQVVSPDGYDEVGQVSSAYDLTLIARSGMQKKDFREYASTVRTKFPGETKKDKKGKTTRKSFEIQNTNRLLTGATSLGVYKGIAGVKNGNTTNAGSTFTGVAERDGKVLLVTVMNPEKEEANEVYKETARLLDWGFQAADKVQPVGELVPPKGADTGAQPDADASGEAGGAGDAGGSGKGKAVAASAQESGSSGVGIALGITGGLLVLLAGGAFLVNRRWPLPDLMRRRPRR
;
A
#
# COMPACT_ATOMS: atom_id res chain seq x y z
N MET A 1 48.79 19.97 63.27
CA MET A 1 49.81 20.55 62.38
C MET A 1 49.42 20.18 60.96
N THR A 2 48.90 21.11 60.16
CA THR A 2 49.62 22.05 59.26
C THR A 2 49.94 21.41 57.90
N PRO A 3 49.29 21.85 56.79
CA PRO A 3 49.51 21.33 55.44
C PRO A 3 50.58 22.15 54.67
N THR A 4 51.17 21.56 53.62
CA THR A 4 52.19 22.24 52.78
C THR A 4 52.01 22.00 51.27
N THR A 5 51.20 22.85 50.64
CA THR A 5 51.59 23.80 49.57
C THR A 5 52.48 23.36 48.36
N VAL A 6 51.86 23.20 47.17
CA VAL A 6 52.13 23.89 45.85
C VAL A 6 53.53 23.70 45.18
N PRO A 7 53.66 23.33 43.86
CA PRO A 7 53.53 24.32 42.76
C PRO A 7 53.00 23.89 41.37
N ARG A 8 52.76 24.91 40.52
CA ARG A 8 52.55 24.86 39.05
C ARG A 8 53.84 24.36 38.35
N THR A 9 53.87 23.84 37.10
CA THR A 9 53.64 24.60 35.83
C THR A 9 53.77 23.68 34.58
N LYS A 10 52.98 23.95 33.51
CA LYS A 10 53.10 23.59 32.06
C LYS A 10 53.96 22.39 31.57
N GLU A 11 53.35 21.57 30.69
CA GLU A 11 53.85 21.13 29.36
C GLU A 11 52.64 20.53 28.55
N ILE A 12 52.24 21.02 27.36
CA ILE A 12 52.73 20.74 25.98
C ILE A 12 52.75 19.23 25.66
N THR A 13 51.78 18.65 24.93
CA THR A 13 51.83 18.32 23.48
C THR A 13 50.63 17.40 23.17
N ALA A 14 49.90 17.40 22.04
CA ALA A 14 49.57 18.38 20.99
C ALA A 14 48.33 17.87 20.21
N SER A 15 47.75 18.63 19.27
CA SER A 15 46.73 18.13 18.31
C SER A 15 46.76 18.89 16.99
N VAL A 16 46.95 18.18 15.88
CA VAL A 16 47.13 18.77 14.54
C VAL A 16 45.77 19.08 13.92
N ARG A 17 45.44 20.37 13.81
CA ARG A 17 44.37 20.85 12.91
C ARG A 17 44.98 21.36 11.60
N CYS A 18 44.95 20.53 10.56
CA CYS A 18 45.13 21.03 9.20
C CYS A 18 43.81 21.66 8.72
N THR A 19 43.79 22.97 8.51
CA THR A 19 42.67 23.69 7.89
C THR A 19 43.02 24.07 6.46
N GLN A 20 42.49 23.31 5.49
CA GLN A 20 42.74 23.57 4.09
C GLN A 20 41.84 24.71 3.60
N LYS A 21 42.42 25.91 3.48
CA LYS A 21 41.75 27.10 2.92
C LYS A 21 41.61 26.94 1.41
N TYR A 22 40.39 27.02 0.88
CA TYR A 22 40.18 27.34 -0.53
C TYR A 22 40.17 28.86 -0.72
N PRO A 23 40.93 29.41 -1.68
CA PRO A 23 41.02 30.85 -1.89
C PRO A 23 39.76 31.42 -2.56
N VAL A 24 39.24 32.52 -2.01
CA VAL A 24 38.13 33.28 -2.58
C VAL A 24 38.69 34.27 -3.60
N GLY A 25 38.31 34.13 -4.87
CA GLY A 25 38.83 34.94 -5.98
C GLY A 25 37.78 35.87 -6.60
N SER A 26 37.96 37.17 -6.42
CA SER A 26 37.34 38.30 -7.16
C SER A 26 38.12 39.56 -6.75
N PRO A 27 38.35 40.57 -7.62
CA PRO A 27 37.35 41.09 -8.57
C PRO A 27 37.87 41.52 -9.96
N ALA A 28 36.95 41.70 -10.91
CA ALA A 28 37.10 42.67 -12.01
C ALA A 28 35.73 43.16 -12.50
N SER A 29 35.63 44.46 -12.80
CA SER A 29 34.41 45.12 -13.25
C SER A 29 34.09 44.78 -14.72
N SER A 30 32.84 44.39 -15.00
CA SER A 30 32.32 44.27 -16.37
C SER A 30 30.94 44.93 -16.45
N LYS A 31 30.87 46.11 -17.07
CA LYS A 31 29.60 46.76 -17.43
C LYS A 31 29.01 46.06 -18.67
N ALA A 32 28.28 44.98 -18.45
CA ALA A 32 27.48 44.32 -19.49
C ALA A 32 26.05 44.10 -18.99
N SER A 33 25.09 44.85 -19.53
CA SER A 33 23.67 44.62 -19.31
C SER A 33 23.24 43.33 -20.04
N PRO A 34 22.47 42.43 -19.40
CA PRO A 34 22.08 41.16 -20.02
C PRO A 34 21.10 41.39 -21.18
N LEU A 35 21.33 40.69 -22.29
CA LEU A 35 20.54 40.82 -23.51
C LEU A 35 19.06 40.42 -23.30
N PRO A 36 18.08 41.13 -23.91
CA PRO A 36 16.64 40.86 -23.74
C PRO A 36 16.19 39.44 -24.16
N SER A 37 17.01 38.70 -24.89
CA SER A 37 16.74 37.34 -25.34
C SER A 37 16.70 36.32 -24.19
N PHE A 38 17.52 36.47 -23.16
CA PHE A 38 17.60 35.51 -22.05
C PHE A 38 16.35 35.52 -21.17
N HIS A 39 15.78 36.69 -20.92
CA HIS A 39 14.52 36.79 -20.17
C HIS A 39 13.37 36.19 -20.98
N ARG A 40 13.29 36.47 -22.29
CA ARG A 40 12.28 35.88 -23.19
C ARG A 40 12.38 34.35 -23.26
N PHE A 41 13.58 33.79 -23.23
CA PHE A 41 13.78 32.33 -23.20
C PHE A 41 13.26 31.72 -21.90
N LEU A 42 13.64 32.27 -20.74
CA LEU A 42 13.15 31.81 -19.43
C LEU A 42 11.63 31.95 -19.29
N THR A 43 11.03 33.08 -19.69
CA THR A 43 9.57 33.26 -19.64
C THR A 43 8.84 32.26 -20.56
N LYS A 44 9.41 31.94 -21.73
CA LYS A 44 8.81 30.97 -22.67
C LYS A 44 8.94 29.52 -22.19
N VAL A 45 10.05 29.17 -21.52
CA VAL A 45 10.24 27.86 -20.87
C VAL A 45 9.29 27.70 -19.67
N ILE A 46 9.09 28.75 -18.87
CA ILE A 46 8.13 28.77 -17.76
C ILE A 46 6.67 28.68 -18.27
N GLN A 47 6.31 29.39 -19.34
CA GLN A 47 4.98 29.25 -19.96
C GLN A 47 4.75 27.85 -20.57
N MET A 48 5.76 27.26 -21.24
CA MET A 48 5.62 25.93 -21.82
C MET A 48 5.50 24.81 -20.78
N THR A 49 6.07 24.97 -19.57
CA THR A 49 5.89 24.02 -18.47
C THR A 49 4.55 24.19 -17.78
N GLN A 50 4.04 25.42 -17.63
CA GLN A 50 2.69 25.66 -17.09
C GLN A 50 1.59 25.09 -18.00
N LEU A 51 1.72 25.25 -19.33
CA LEU A 51 0.72 24.82 -20.32
C LEU A 51 0.63 23.30 -20.55
N HIS A 52 1.60 22.52 -20.10
CA HIS A 52 1.60 21.05 -20.22
C HIS A 52 1.32 20.31 -18.90
N THR A 53 0.89 21.02 -17.85
CA THR A 53 0.37 20.37 -16.65
C THR A 53 -0.95 19.66 -17.01
N PRO A 54 -1.05 18.32 -17.03
CA PRO A 54 -2.32 17.67 -17.25
C PRO A 54 -3.23 18.01 -16.07
N LYS A 55 -4.48 18.43 -16.32
CA LYS A 55 -5.47 18.58 -15.25
C LYS A 55 -5.67 17.21 -14.59
N ALA A 56 -5.10 17.02 -13.40
CA ALA A 56 -5.15 15.77 -12.64
C ALA A 56 -6.55 15.44 -12.09
N SER A 57 -7.59 16.20 -12.47
CA SER A 57 -8.97 16.03 -12.00
C SER A 57 -9.69 14.80 -12.57
N ARG A 58 -9.04 14.01 -13.43
CA ARG A 58 -9.66 12.83 -14.09
C ARG A 58 -9.36 11.48 -13.40
N ASN A 59 -8.50 11.47 -12.37
CA ASN A 59 -8.30 10.29 -11.50
C ASN A 59 -8.89 10.49 -10.09
N GLN A 60 -9.72 11.52 -9.86
CA GLN A 60 -10.27 11.84 -8.53
C GLN A 60 -11.69 11.30 -8.27
N GLU A 61 -12.13 10.28 -9.02
CA GLU A 61 -13.35 9.51 -8.69
C GLU A 61 -13.09 8.52 -7.54
N THR A 62 -12.52 9.02 -6.44
CA THR A 62 -12.09 8.25 -5.25
C THR A 62 -13.27 7.62 -4.48
N GLU A 63 -14.52 7.93 -4.87
CA GLU A 63 -15.74 7.35 -4.34
C GLU A 63 -15.94 5.90 -4.77
N ARG A 64 -15.44 5.47 -5.94
CA ARG A 64 -15.68 4.13 -6.47
C ARG A 64 -14.82 3.03 -5.83
N LEU A 65 -13.71 3.41 -5.20
CA LEU A 65 -12.77 2.49 -4.53
C LEU A 65 -13.22 2.01 -3.12
N SER A 66 -14.50 2.14 -2.77
CA SER A 66 -15.09 1.48 -1.59
C SER A 66 -15.84 0.23 -2.03
N PHE A 67 -15.19 -0.93 -1.92
CA PHE A 67 -15.69 -2.19 -2.50
C PHE A 67 -16.78 -2.86 -1.67
N MET A 68 -17.00 -2.46 -0.42
CA MET A 68 -18.09 -2.94 0.41
C MET A 68 -18.73 -1.84 1.27
N ARG A 69 -19.98 -2.08 1.68
CA ARG A 69 -20.75 -1.18 2.54
C ARG A 69 -20.23 -1.25 3.98
N SER A 70 -19.91 -0.11 4.58
CA SER A 70 -19.49 -0.03 5.99
C SER A 70 -20.56 -0.63 6.92
N VAL A 71 -20.18 -1.71 7.61
CA VAL A 71 -20.93 -2.28 8.74
C VAL A 71 -20.42 -1.61 10.01
N SER A 72 -21.08 -0.55 10.42
CA SER A 72 -20.86 0.10 11.72
C SER A 72 -22.21 0.61 12.23
N LEU A 73 -22.58 0.16 13.43
CA LEU A 73 -23.85 0.53 14.08
C LEU A 73 -23.88 2.03 14.38
N PRO A 74 -24.96 2.77 14.04
CA PRO A 74 -25.07 4.16 14.40
C PRO A 74 -25.32 4.30 15.91
N SER A 75 -24.40 4.95 16.61
CA SER A 75 -24.60 5.35 18.01
C SER A 75 -25.72 6.39 18.13
N ILE A 76 -26.56 6.23 19.15
CA ILE A 76 -27.78 7.03 19.33
C ILE A 76 -27.42 8.42 19.90
N GLY A 77 -27.19 9.37 19.00
CA GLY A 77 -26.96 10.79 19.31
C GLY A 77 -28.27 11.59 19.47
N ARG A 78 -28.67 11.84 20.72
CA ARG A 78 -29.88 12.60 21.10
C ARG A 78 -29.81 14.07 20.64
N ARG A 79 -30.57 14.44 19.59
CA ARG A 79 -30.72 15.86 19.19
C ARG A 79 -31.57 16.64 20.21
N VAL A 80 -31.04 17.77 20.68
CA VAL A 80 -31.83 18.84 21.33
C VAL A 80 -32.32 19.81 20.25
N ARG A 81 -33.51 20.40 20.47
CA ARG A 81 -34.25 21.24 19.53
C ARG A 81 -34.07 22.72 19.89
N GLY A 82 -33.86 23.57 18.89
CA GLY A 82 -33.91 25.03 19.01
C GLY A 82 -34.10 25.69 17.63
N ALA A 83 -35.22 26.40 17.47
CA ALA A 83 -35.43 27.41 16.41
C ALA A 83 -35.00 28.80 16.98
N GLU A 84 -35.06 29.96 16.32
CA GLU A 84 -35.90 30.45 15.21
C GLU A 84 -35.35 31.80 14.68
N GLY A 85 -35.88 32.34 13.56
CA GLY A 85 -35.58 33.69 13.00
C GLY A 85 -34.65 33.67 11.77
N ASP A 86 -35.10 33.88 10.52
CA ASP A 86 -35.70 35.09 9.88
C ASP A 86 -34.64 36.17 9.53
N GLY A 87 -34.53 36.76 8.33
CA GLY A 87 -35.25 36.60 7.04
C GLY A 87 -34.60 37.49 5.95
N GLY A 88 -35.20 37.62 4.75
CA GLY A 88 -34.92 38.71 3.81
C GLY A 88 -34.28 38.35 2.43
N GLU A 89 -34.94 38.78 1.35
CA GLU A 89 -34.57 38.58 -0.06
C GLU A 89 -33.49 39.53 -0.61
N GLY A 90 -32.95 39.20 -1.79
CA GLY A 90 -32.05 40.06 -2.58
C GLY A 90 -31.70 39.47 -3.95
N ASP A 91 -32.59 39.63 -4.93
CA ASP A 91 -32.41 39.17 -6.32
C ASP A 91 -31.58 40.17 -7.17
N ALA A 92 -30.72 39.67 -8.05
CA ALA A 92 -30.08 40.42 -9.14
C ALA A 92 -29.34 39.51 -10.16
N THR A 93 -29.94 39.34 -11.35
CA THR A 93 -29.35 39.53 -12.71
C THR A 93 -27.83 39.30 -12.96
N SER A 94 -27.34 38.73 -14.07
CA SER A 94 -27.94 38.18 -15.31
C SER A 94 -26.83 37.69 -16.29
N HIS A 95 -27.19 36.86 -17.27
CA HIS A 95 -26.45 36.53 -18.53
C HIS A 95 -25.17 35.65 -18.41
N SER A 96 -25.08 34.53 -19.14
CA SER A 96 -24.80 34.52 -20.60
C SER A 96 -25.04 33.13 -21.23
N GLY A 97 -25.28 33.09 -22.55
CA GLY A 97 -25.65 31.87 -23.29
C GLY A 97 -24.47 31.03 -23.84
N PRO A 98 -24.74 29.81 -24.36
CA PRO A 98 -23.71 28.87 -24.79
C PRO A 98 -23.38 28.94 -26.29
N CYS A 99 -22.10 28.84 -26.64
CA CYS A 99 -21.64 28.66 -28.03
C CYS A 99 -20.65 27.49 -28.18
N THR A 100 -21.18 26.38 -28.69
CA THR A 100 -20.65 25.51 -29.76
C THR A 100 -19.14 25.26 -29.94
N PHE A 101 -18.81 23.97 -30.05
CA PHE A 101 -17.55 23.39 -30.52
C PHE A 101 -17.07 23.90 -31.89
N SER A 102 -15.75 23.80 -32.13
CA SER A 102 -15.17 23.65 -33.47
C SER A 102 -14.06 22.60 -33.47
N THR A 103 -14.20 21.63 -34.37
CA THR A 103 -13.28 20.50 -34.62
C THR A 103 -12.49 20.76 -35.90
N VAL A 104 -11.15 20.70 -35.91
CA VAL A 104 -10.32 20.32 -37.10
C VAL A 104 -8.87 19.92 -36.65
N PRO A 105 -7.96 19.35 -37.49
CA PRO A 105 -7.73 17.90 -37.48
C PRO A 105 -6.27 17.46 -37.21
N ALA A 106 -6.06 16.14 -37.25
CA ALA A 106 -4.75 15.49 -37.20
C ALA A 106 -3.87 15.75 -38.44
N MET A 107 -2.55 15.72 -38.25
CA MET A 107 -1.56 15.57 -39.33
C MET A 107 -0.88 14.19 -39.27
N LYS A 108 -1.02 13.43 -40.35
CA LYS A 108 -0.17 12.27 -40.65
C LYS A 108 1.09 12.75 -41.37
N LYS A 109 2.28 12.23 -41.02
CA LYS A 109 3.38 12.05 -41.97
C LYS A 109 4.10 10.72 -41.73
N THR A 110 4.23 9.95 -42.80
CA THR A 110 4.94 8.68 -42.91
C THR A 110 6.15 8.84 -43.82
N THR A 111 7.32 8.37 -43.40
CA THR A 111 8.41 7.78 -44.21
C THR A 111 9.46 7.25 -43.22
N LYS A 112 9.83 5.95 -43.23
CA LYS A 112 10.89 5.31 -44.06
C LYS A 112 12.27 5.98 -43.93
N SER A 113 13.42 5.31 -43.88
CA SER A 113 13.82 3.92 -43.59
C SER A 113 15.36 3.86 -43.73
N SER A 114 16.11 3.23 -42.83
CA SER A 114 17.42 2.64 -43.18
C SER A 114 17.89 1.60 -42.16
N LEU A 115 18.07 0.37 -42.64
CA LEU A 115 18.91 -0.65 -42.00
C LEU A 115 20.34 -0.45 -42.48
N LEU A 116 21.33 -0.63 -41.59
CA LEU A 116 22.62 -1.16 -41.98
C LEU A 116 23.04 -2.21 -40.95
N VAL A 117 23.31 -3.41 -41.46
CA VAL A 117 23.84 -4.56 -40.72
C VAL A 117 25.29 -4.74 -41.15
N THR A 118 26.21 -4.83 -40.21
CA THR A 118 27.53 -5.44 -40.43
C THR A 118 27.92 -6.25 -39.21
N SER A 119 27.89 -7.57 -39.35
CA SER A 119 28.38 -8.52 -38.36
C SER A 119 29.90 -8.65 -38.44
N ALA A 120 30.57 -8.82 -37.30
CA ALA A 120 31.92 -9.37 -37.25
C ALA A 120 32.10 -10.19 -35.96
N THR A 121 32.05 -11.51 -36.09
CA THR A 121 32.47 -12.48 -35.06
C THR A 121 33.97 -12.75 -35.16
N LEU A 122 34.62 -13.17 -34.07
CA LEU A 122 35.42 -14.41 -33.91
C LEU A 122 36.28 -14.33 -32.62
N LEU A 123 36.25 -15.41 -31.80
CA LEU A 123 37.31 -16.04 -30.96
C LEU A 123 38.32 -15.16 -30.16
N SER A 124 38.86 -15.54 -28.99
CA SER A 124 38.72 -16.73 -28.13
C SER A 124 39.46 -16.52 -26.78
N LEU A 125 39.51 -17.59 -25.98
CA LEU A 125 40.43 -17.89 -24.85
C LEU A 125 39.96 -17.58 -23.42
N SER A 126 39.71 -18.69 -22.74
CA SER A 126 39.63 -18.90 -21.30
C SER A 126 40.91 -18.53 -20.55
N LEU A 127 40.77 -18.07 -19.30
CA LEU A 127 41.73 -18.42 -18.24
C LEU A 127 40.99 -18.64 -16.91
N THR A 128 41.12 -19.84 -16.36
CA THR A 128 40.61 -20.22 -15.02
C THR A 128 41.63 -19.85 -13.94
N ALA A 129 41.17 -19.28 -12.82
CA ALA A 129 42.00 -19.10 -11.63
C ALA A 129 41.19 -19.40 -10.36
N THR A 130 41.20 -20.66 -9.94
CA THR A 130 40.79 -21.08 -8.58
C THR A 130 41.85 -20.69 -7.57
N ALA A 131 41.51 -19.84 -6.61
CA ALA A 131 42.33 -19.56 -5.44
C ALA A 131 41.80 -20.34 -4.23
N ILE A 132 42.44 -21.48 -3.91
CA ILE A 132 42.23 -22.20 -2.66
C ILE A 132 43.27 -21.68 -1.66
N ALA A 133 42.81 -21.10 -0.54
CA ALA A 133 43.67 -20.68 0.56
C ALA A 133 43.39 -21.56 1.79
N THR A 134 44.28 -22.51 2.03
CA THR A 134 44.29 -23.36 3.23
C THR A 134 44.84 -22.59 4.44
N ALA A 135 44.20 -22.72 5.60
CA ALA A 135 44.78 -22.38 6.90
C ALA A 135 44.62 -23.58 7.86
N PRO A 136 45.61 -23.85 8.74
CA PRO A 136 45.77 -25.16 9.35
C PRO A 136 44.92 -25.39 10.61
N ALA A 137 44.63 -26.67 10.87
CA ALA A 137 44.16 -27.12 12.17
C ALA A 137 45.34 -27.34 13.12
N PHE A 138 45.18 -26.93 14.37
CA PHE A 138 45.87 -27.51 15.52
C PHE A 138 44.82 -27.77 16.61
N ALA A 139 44.87 -28.97 17.17
CA ALA A 139 44.05 -29.38 18.30
C ALA A 139 45.00 -29.66 19.48
N ASP A 140 44.54 -29.36 20.69
CA ASP A 140 45.07 -29.97 21.90
C ASP A 140 43.96 -30.03 22.97
N GLU A 141 43.93 -31.09 23.76
CA GLU A 141 42.90 -31.38 24.78
C GLU A 141 43.35 -30.81 26.15
N THR A 142 42.49 -30.43 27.11
CA THR A 142 41.73 -31.32 28.02
C THR A 142 40.86 -30.47 29.01
N PRO A 143 39.96 -31.04 29.84
CA PRO A 143 38.74 -30.35 30.29
C PRO A 143 38.70 -29.85 31.76
N THR A 144 37.76 -28.95 32.08
CA THR A 144 37.20 -28.78 33.45
C THR A 144 35.74 -28.24 33.45
N ALA A 145 34.93 -28.83 34.33
CA ALA A 145 33.56 -28.55 34.81
C ALA A 145 32.69 -27.34 34.33
N THR A 146 31.40 -27.66 34.19
CA THR A 146 30.14 -26.86 34.07
C THR A 146 29.89 -25.78 35.16
N PRO A 147 28.89 -24.83 35.05
CA PRO A 147 27.64 -24.93 34.27
C PRO A 147 27.08 -23.70 33.51
N LYS A 148 26.14 -23.99 32.59
CA LYS A 148 25.00 -23.18 32.09
C LYS A 148 25.15 -21.65 32.03
N SER A 149 25.35 -21.13 30.82
CA SER A 149 24.86 -19.80 30.40
C SER A 149 24.05 -19.93 29.11
N THR A 150 22.96 -19.18 29.00
CA THR A 150 21.97 -19.25 27.92
C THR A 150 22.54 -18.75 26.60
N GLN A 151 22.72 -19.66 25.63
CA GLN A 151 23.09 -19.28 24.27
C GLN A 151 21.95 -18.53 23.59
N LYS A 152 22.09 -17.19 23.50
CA LYS A 152 21.37 -16.36 22.54
C LYS A 152 21.73 -16.84 21.12
N PRO A 153 20.78 -17.30 20.29
CA PRO A 153 21.11 -17.75 18.94
C PRO A 153 21.61 -16.56 18.09
N LYS A 154 22.83 -16.69 17.58
CA LYS A 154 23.33 -15.84 16.49
C LYS A 154 22.75 -16.37 15.18
N SER A 155 21.67 -15.77 14.70
CA SER A 155 21.18 -15.95 13.33
C SER A 155 21.11 -14.61 12.61
N SER A 156 22.28 -14.05 12.31
CA SER A 156 22.43 -13.01 11.28
C SER A 156 22.20 -13.65 9.91
N ALA A 157 20.94 -13.84 9.54
CA ALA A 157 20.57 -14.38 8.24
C ALA A 157 20.74 -13.28 7.18
N SER A 158 21.76 -13.41 6.34
CA SER A 158 21.79 -12.74 5.04
C SER A 158 20.53 -13.13 4.24
N PRO A 159 19.97 -12.25 3.39
CA PRO A 159 18.80 -12.60 2.59
C PRO A 159 19.12 -13.81 1.71
N SER A 160 18.39 -14.92 1.90
CA SER A 160 18.51 -16.11 1.05
C SER A 160 18.33 -15.71 -0.42
N ALA A 161 19.18 -16.24 -1.30
CA ALA A 161 19.03 -16.05 -2.75
C ALA A 161 17.92 -16.93 -3.34
N THR A 162 17.51 -18.00 -2.62
CA THR A 162 16.55 -19.00 -3.09
C THR A 162 15.30 -18.98 -2.19
N PRO A 163 14.08 -19.05 -2.75
CA PRO A 163 12.86 -19.22 -1.97
C PRO A 163 12.85 -20.55 -1.21
N PRO A 164 12.21 -20.65 -0.03
CA PRO A 164 11.97 -21.92 0.64
C PRO A 164 11.17 -22.88 -0.26
N ALA A 165 11.50 -24.17 -0.23
CA ALA A 165 10.83 -25.19 -1.05
C ALA A 165 9.33 -25.33 -0.74
N ASN A 166 8.96 -25.15 0.53
CA ASN A 166 7.59 -25.05 1.01
C ASN A 166 7.45 -23.73 1.78
N MET A 167 6.40 -22.97 1.50
CA MET A 167 6.03 -21.75 2.22
C MET A 167 4.61 -21.90 2.82
N SER A 168 4.09 -20.85 3.46
CA SER A 168 2.71 -20.82 3.95
C SER A 168 1.70 -21.13 2.82
N THR A 169 0.59 -21.78 3.16
CA THR A 169 -0.50 -22.13 2.22
C THR A 169 -1.80 -21.35 2.49
N VAL A 170 -1.73 -20.28 3.31
CA VAL A 170 -2.86 -19.39 3.56
C VAL A 170 -3.33 -18.80 2.22
N GLY A 171 -4.62 -18.92 1.92
CA GLY A 171 -5.16 -18.48 0.63
C GLY A 171 -5.02 -19.50 -0.52
N GLY A 172 -4.28 -20.60 -0.36
CA GLY A 172 -4.30 -21.70 -1.32
C GLY A 172 -3.02 -22.53 -1.43
N ALA A 173 -3.18 -23.81 -1.75
CA ALA A 173 -2.06 -24.76 -1.86
C ALA A 173 -1.12 -24.51 -3.07
N GLN A 174 -1.52 -23.70 -4.06
CA GLN A 174 -0.60 -23.23 -5.10
C GLN A 174 0.28 -22.08 -4.59
N LEU A 175 -0.24 -21.15 -3.78
CA LEU A 175 0.48 -19.98 -3.29
C LEU A 175 1.72 -20.32 -2.45
N GLY A 176 1.68 -21.44 -1.71
CA GLY A 176 2.80 -21.95 -0.91
C GLY A 176 3.94 -22.61 -1.69
N ARG A 177 3.83 -22.70 -3.03
CA ARG A 177 4.85 -23.29 -3.90
C ARG A 177 5.87 -22.25 -4.35
N ALA A 178 7.13 -22.68 -4.49
CA ALA A 178 8.15 -21.86 -5.12
C ALA A 178 7.91 -21.69 -6.63
N GLY A 179 8.38 -20.58 -7.18
CA GLY A 179 8.22 -20.18 -8.57
C GLY A 179 6.86 -19.56 -8.89
N THR A 180 6.65 -19.31 -10.19
CA THR A 180 5.46 -18.62 -10.71
C THR A 180 4.27 -19.57 -10.83
N GLN A 181 3.13 -19.17 -10.25
CA GLN A 181 1.84 -19.85 -10.32
C GLN A 181 0.87 -19.01 -11.16
N VAL A 182 0.29 -19.61 -12.20
CA VAL A 182 -0.79 -19.02 -13.01
C VAL A 182 -1.58 -20.13 -13.71
N ASN A 183 -2.91 -20.09 -13.64
CA ASN A 183 -3.79 -21.04 -14.33
C ASN A 183 -4.40 -20.36 -15.58
N LEU A 184 -3.65 -20.36 -16.69
CA LEU A 184 -4.07 -19.71 -17.95
C LEU A 184 -5.24 -20.45 -18.62
N GLY A 185 -6.35 -19.73 -18.86
CA GLY A 185 -7.45 -20.21 -19.69
C GLY A 185 -7.31 -19.83 -21.17
N ALA A 186 -8.32 -20.18 -21.97
CA ALA A 186 -8.32 -19.92 -23.41
C ALA A 186 -8.28 -18.41 -23.71
N GLY A 187 -7.30 -17.99 -24.53
CA GLY A 187 -7.11 -16.58 -24.92
C GLY A 187 -6.56 -15.68 -23.81
N ALA A 188 -6.13 -16.23 -22.67
CA ALA A 188 -5.38 -15.47 -21.67
C ALA A 188 -4.01 -15.04 -22.23
N PRO A 189 -3.55 -13.80 -21.96
CA PRO A 189 -2.21 -13.38 -22.32
C PRO A 189 -1.18 -14.14 -21.46
N VAL A 190 -0.05 -14.51 -22.05
CA VAL A 190 1.10 -15.02 -21.28
C VAL A 190 1.63 -13.95 -20.33
N LEU A 191 2.17 -14.36 -19.18
CA LEU A 191 2.83 -13.44 -18.24
C LEU A 191 4.00 -12.71 -18.91
N PRO A 192 4.32 -11.47 -18.48
CA PRO A 192 5.50 -10.76 -18.94
C PRO A 192 6.77 -11.58 -18.68
N LYS A 193 7.57 -11.83 -19.73
CA LYS A 193 8.80 -12.65 -19.63
C LYS A 193 9.95 -11.99 -18.88
N ASP A 194 9.85 -10.69 -18.63
CA ASP A 194 10.93 -9.83 -18.14
C ASP A 194 10.64 -9.36 -16.70
N LEU A 195 10.31 -10.30 -15.83
CA LEU A 195 10.11 -10.08 -14.39
C LEU A 195 11.32 -10.65 -13.63
N SER A 196 11.89 -9.84 -12.74
CA SER A 196 13.05 -10.16 -11.91
C SER A 196 12.76 -10.06 -10.41
N ALA A 197 11.55 -9.68 -10.01
CA ALA A 197 11.16 -9.63 -8.62
C ALA A 197 11.10 -11.01 -7.96
N ARG A 198 11.83 -11.12 -6.84
CA ARG A 198 11.90 -12.32 -6.00
C ARG A 198 10.53 -12.81 -5.54
N SER A 199 9.63 -11.90 -5.21
CA SER A 199 8.25 -12.22 -4.86
C SER A 199 7.28 -11.18 -5.43
N TRP A 200 6.14 -11.63 -5.94
CA TRP A 200 5.05 -10.76 -6.39
C TRP A 200 3.69 -11.47 -6.35
N VAL A 201 2.62 -10.67 -6.27
CA VAL A 201 1.22 -11.11 -6.29
C VAL A 201 0.41 -10.16 -7.19
N VAL A 202 -0.48 -10.73 -8.00
CA VAL A 202 -1.53 -10.00 -8.75
C VAL A 202 -2.88 -10.52 -8.28
N ALA A 203 -3.71 -9.65 -7.71
CA ALA A 203 -5.00 -10.03 -7.15
C ALA A 203 -6.12 -9.05 -7.51
N ASP A 204 -7.33 -9.56 -7.55
CA ASP A 204 -8.56 -8.77 -7.58
C ASP A 204 -8.81 -8.15 -6.19
N ALA A 205 -9.08 -6.85 -6.14
CA ALA A 205 -9.30 -6.16 -4.86
C ALA A 205 -10.70 -6.41 -4.28
N GLU A 206 -11.69 -6.68 -5.14
CA GLU A 206 -13.10 -6.87 -4.78
C GLU A 206 -13.32 -8.30 -4.28
N SER A 207 -13.14 -9.31 -5.15
CA SER A 207 -13.33 -10.72 -4.77
C SER A 207 -12.24 -11.21 -3.83
N GLY A 208 -11.00 -10.77 -4.06
CA GLY A 208 -9.81 -11.30 -3.40
C GLY A 208 -9.08 -12.37 -4.22
N ASP A 209 -9.59 -12.76 -5.39
CA ASP A 209 -8.98 -13.77 -6.25
C ASP A 209 -7.52 -13.42 -6.57
N VAL A 210 -6.59 -14.33 -6.27
CA VAL A 210 -5.20 -14.22 -6.70
C VAL A 210 -5.10 -14.76 -8.12
N LEU A 211 -4.88 -13.88 -9.09
CA LEU A 211 -4.86 -14.19 -10.52
C LEU A 211 -3.53 -14.85 -10.96
N ALA A 212 -2.44 -14.41 -10.34
CA ALA A 212 -1.11 -15.02 -10.47
C ALA A 212 -0.22 -14.58 -9.31
N ALA A 213 0.79 -15.38 -9.00
CA ALA A 213 1.82 -15.03 -8.03
C ALA A 213 3.18 -15.65 -8.38
N ASN A 214 4.25 -15.15 -7.77
CA ASN A 214 5.57 -15.79 -7.76
C ASN A 214 6.11 -15.74 -6.34
N ASN A 215 6.41 -16.90 -5.75
CA ASN A 215 6.89 -17.02 -4.37
C ASN A 215 6.04 -16.20 -3.36
N ALA A 216 4.71 -16.35 -3.40
CA ALA A 216 3.76 -15.43 -2.75
C ALA A 216 4.04 -15.22 -1.25
N HIS A 217 4.39 -16.30 -0.55
CA HIS A 217 4.66 -16.37 0.88
C HIS A 217 6.15 -16.31 1.25
N TRP A 218 7.01 -15.85 0.33
CA TRP A 218 8.43 -15.70 0.66
C TRP A 218 8.64 -14.52 1.62
N ARG A 219 9.00 -14.85 2.86
CA ARG A 219 9.41 -13.89 3.89
C ARG A 219 10.64 -13.10 3.45
N LEU A 220 10.43 -11.83 3.16
CA LEU A 220 11.43 -10.85 2.74
C LEU A 220 11.30 -9.59 3.59
N ALA A 221 12.36 -8.78 3.69
CA ALA A 221 12.26 -7.49 4.37
C ALA A 221 11.28 -6.57 3.60
N PRO A 222 10.30 -5.93 4.26
CA PRO A 222 9.27 -5.16 3.56
C PRO A 222 9.72 -3.77 3.12
N ALA A 223 10.74 -3.19 3.76
CA ALA A 223 10.98 -1.75 3.73
C ALA A 223 9.70 -0.95 4.10
N SER A 224 9.61 0.31 3.64
CA SER A 224 8.48 1.20 3.97
C SER A 224 7.10 0.80 3.42
N THR A 225 6.91 -0.33 2.72
CA THR A 225 5.55 -0.86 2.48
C THR A 225 4.91 -1.34 3.78
N LEU A 226 5.69 -1.69 4.81
CA LEU A 226 5.16 -2.00 6.14
C LEU A 226 4.38 -0.83 6.78
N LYS A 227 4.64 0.41 6.33
CA LYS A 227 3.85 1.58 6.74
C LYS A 227 2.37 1.48 6.34
N MET A 228 2.00 0.58 5.42
CA MET A 228 0.60 0.26 5.14
C MET A 228 -0.05 -0.40 6.37
N LEU A 229 0.59 -1.40 7.00
CA LEU A 229 0.09 -2.05 8.22
C LEU A 229 0.02 -1.05 9.39
N PHE A 230 1.05 -0.21 9.53
CA PHE A 230 1.07 0.86 10.51
C PHE A 230 -0.14 1.80 10.36
N ALA A 231 -0.40 2.27 9.14
CA ALA A 231 -1.55 3.12 8.84
C ALA A 231 -2.88 2.38 9.07
N ASP A 232 -2.98 1.12 8.66
CA ASP A 232 -4.20 0.32 8.80
C ASP A 232 -4.59 0.11 10.28
N THR A 233 -3.59 -0.15 11.11
CA THR A 233 -3.71 -0.36 12.57
C THR A 233 -4.06 0.93 13.33
N LEU A 234 -3.48 2.08 12.94
CA LEU A 234 -3.54 3.33 13.74
C LEU A 234 -4.55 4.36 13.21
N LEU A 235 -4.91 4.37 11.92
CA LEU A 235 -5.93 5.30 11.39
C LEU A 235 -7.27 5.26 12.15
N PRO A 236 -7.82 4.08 12.54
CA PRO A 236 -9.06 4.03 13.34
C PRO A 236 -8.96 4.72 14.70
N LYS A 237 -7.75 4.76 15.30
CA LYS A 237 -7.49 5.39 16.60
C LYS A 237 -7.38 6.91 16.51
N PHE A 238 -6.95 7.43 15.36
CA PHE A 238 -6.71 8.86 15.12
C PHE A 238 -7.70 9.45 14.11
N SER A 239 -9.00 9.24 14.35
CA SER A 239 -10.08 9.73 13.49
C SER A 239 -10.26 11.25 13.50
N GLN A 240 -9.73 11.95 14.51
CA GLN A 240 -9.77 13.41 14.60
C GLN A 240 -8.63 14.04 13.80
N ARG A 241 -8.83 14.20 12.49
CA ARG A 241 -7.81 14.69 11.54
C ARG A 241 -7.13 16.01 11.92
N GLU A 242 -7.88 16.91 12.58
CA GLU A 242 -7.42 18.23 13.03
C GLU A 242 -6.94 18.26 14.50
N GLU A 243 -6.89 17.11 15.17
CA GLU A 243 -6.23 16.94 16.47
C GLU A 243 -4.76 17.32 16.36
N LYS A 244 -4.25 18.02 17.37
CA LYS A 244 -2.93 18.65 17.35
C LYS A 244 -2.01 18.04 18.39
N HIS A 245 -0.85 17.58 17.95
CA HIS A 245 0.24 17.14 18.82
C HIS A 245 1.38 18.16 18.80
N LYS A 246 1.87 18.57 19.98
CA LYS A 246 3.12 19.34 20.09
C LYS A 246 4.26 18.35 20.25
N VAL A 247 5.13 18.30 19.26
CA VAL A 247 6.25 17.36 19.21
C VAL A 247 7.27 17.72 20.28
N VAL A 248 7.64 16.73 21.10
CA VAL A 248 8.74 16.83 22.08
C VAL A 248 9.97 16.05 21.60
N PRO A 249 11.19 16.34 22.08
CA PRO A 249 12.41 15.68 21.60
C PRO A 249 12.38 14.14 21.70
N SER A 250 11.69 13.58 22.70
CA SER A 250 11.51 12.13 22.84
C SER A 250 10.70 11.49 21.70
N ASP A 251 9.83 12.25 21.02
CA ASP A 251 9.02 11.76 19.90
C ASP A 251 9.87 11.52 18.64
N LEU A 252 11.07 12.11 18.55
CA LEU A 252 11.98 11.98 17.40
C LEU A 252 13.22 11.13 17.73
N ALA A 253 13.28 10.56 18.94
CA ALA A 253 14.40 9.75 19.39
C ALA A 253 14.58 8.48 18.54
N GLY A 254 15.84 8.06 18.38
CA GLY A 254 16.18 6.82 17.68
C GLY A 254 15.89 6.80 16.18
N LEU A 255 15.75 7.95 15.51
CA LEU A 255 15.77 7.99 14.04
C LEU A 255 17.17 7.65 13.51
N GLY A 256 17.26 6.62 12.66
CA GLY A 256 18.53 6.14 12.12
C GLY A 256 19.12 7.08 11.05
N PRO A 257 20.45 7.12 10.88
CA PRO A 257 21.07 7.84 9.77
C PRO A 257 20.60 7.24 8.44
N GLY A 258 20.12 8.08 7.52
CA GLY A 258 19.56 7.64 6.24
C GLY A 258 18.06 7.29 6.27
N SER A 259 17.38 7.35 7.42
CA SER A 259 15.91 7.27 7.47
C SER A 259 15.26 8.33 6.58
N SER A 260 14.22 7.94 5.84
CA SER A 260 13.35 8.91 5.17
C SER A 260 12.63 9.74 6.23
N VAL A 261 12.64 11.06 6.09
CA VAL A 261 11.98 12.00 7.01
C VAL A 261 11.19 13.04 6.23
N VAL A 262 10.02 13.43 6.72
CA VAL A 262 9.25 14.53 6.13
C VAL A 262 9.81 15.89 6.53
N GLY A 263 10.47 15.98 7.70
CA GLY A 263 11.08 17.20 8.22
C GLY A 263 10.34 17.79 9.43
N ILE A 264 9.74 16.92 10.27
CA ILE A 264 9.16 17.32 11.55
C ILE A 264 10.25 17.93 12.46
N LYS A 265 9.82 18.85 13.33
CA LYS A 265 10.66 19.54 14.30
C LYS A 265 10.08 19.43 15.70
N GLU A 266 10.99 19.37 16.66
CA GLU A 266 10.71 19.52 18.08
C GLU A 266 10.12 20.91 18.36
N ASP A 267 9.33 21.01 19.42
CA ASP A 267 8.57 22.20 19.84
C ASP A 267 7.49 22.72 18.87
N GLU A 268 7.44 22.23 17.64
CA GLU A 268 6.38 22.51 16.68
C GLU A 268 5.11 21.68 16.92
N THR A 269 3.97 22.24 16.55
CA THR A 269 2.68 21.53 16.58
C THR A 269 2.30 21.02 15.18
N TYR A 270 1.85 19.78 15.07
CA TYR A 270 1.37 19.18 13.82
C TYR A 270 -0.05 18.64 14.02
N THR A 271 -0.87 18.65 12.97
CA THR A 271 -2.14 17.93 12.99
C THR A 271 -1.91 16.44 12.71
N VAL A 272 -2.82 15.58 13.20
CA VAL A 272 -2.87 14.16 12.82
C VAL A 272 -2.84 13.99 11.28
N LYS A 273 -3.55 14.85 10.56
CA LYS A 273 -3.54 14.92 9.09
C LYS A 273 -2.16 15.22 8.50
N ASP A 274 -1.42 16.19 9.06
CA ASP A 274 -0.05 16.48 8.64
C ASP A 274 0.82 15.23 8.78
N LEU A 275 0.77 14.58 9.95
CA LEU A 275 1.57 13.38 10.23
C LEU A 275 1.28 12.26 9.22
N TRP A 276 0.01 11.95 8.94
CA TRP A 276 -0.35 10.96 7.93
C TRP A 276 0.09 11.34 6.51
N LEU A 277 0.01 12.61 6.13
CA LEU A 277 0.57 13.09 4.85
C LEU A 277 2.10 12.90 4.79
N GLY A 278 2.81 13.08 5.91
CA GLY A 278 4.23 12.76 6.02
C GLY A 278 4.55 11.27 5.86
N VAL A 279 3.76 10.39 6.48
CA VAL A 279 3.86 8.93 6.38
C VAL A 279 3.67 8.46 4.93
N PHE A 280 2.61 8.90 4.25
CA PHE A 280 2.29 8.41 2.90
C PHE A 280 3.16 9.04 1.82
N LEU A 281 3.31 10.38 1.79
CA LEU A 281 3.97 11.04 0.67
C LEU A 281 5.49 10.93 0.77
N ALA A 282 6.06 11.45 1.87
CA ALA A 282 7.51 11.50 2.09
C ALA A 282 8.09 10.21 2.67
N SER A 283 7.25 9.22 3.00
CA SER A 283 7.67 7.99 3.69
C SER A 283 8.32 8.26 5.06
N GLY A 284 7.94 9.37 5.72
CA GLY A 284 8.62 9.92 6.87
C GLY A 284 8.57 9.03 8.11
N ASN A 285 9.72 8.50 8.52
CA ASN A 285 9.90 7.75 9.76
C ASN A 285 9.72 8.68 10.99
N ASP A 286 10.06 9.96 10.87
CA ASP A 286 9.78 10.99 11.87
C ASP A 286 8.27 11.10 12.16
N ALA A 287 7.43 11.09 11.13
CA ALA A 287 5.98 11.09 11.30
C ALA A 287 5.45 9.78 11.93
N VAL A 288 6.05 8.64 11.59
CA VAL A 288 5.76 7.35 12.25
C VAL A 288 6.14 7.37 13.73
N ARG A 289 7.31 7.93 14.11
CA ARG A 289 7.75 8.02 15.51
C ARG A 289 6.77 8.86 16.35
N VAL A 290 6.35 10.03 15.85
CA VAL A 290 5.36 10.89 16.53
C VAL A 290 4.01 10.18 16.71
N LEU A 291 3.46 9.59 15.64
CA LEU A 291 2.20 8.83 15.72
C LEU A 291 2.31 7.60 16.64
N SER A 292 3.49 6.96 16.72
CA SER A 292 3.76 5.88 17.68
C SER A 292 3.78 6.40 19.11
N ALA A 293 4.39 7.56 19.38
CA ALA A 293 4.39 8.20 20.70
C ALA A 293 2.94 8.52 21.14
N MET A 294 2.12 9.05 20.23
CA MET A 294 0.68 9.28 20.46
C MET A 294 -0.11 7.98 20.73
N ASN A 295 0.31 6.83 20.18
CA ASN A 295 -0.27 5.50 20.44
C ASN A 295 0.28 4.83 21.73
N GLY A 296 1.05 5.54 22.56
CA GLY A 296 1.63 5.01 23.80
C GLY A 296 3.04 4.43 23.65
N GLY A 297 3.75 4.79 22.59
CA GLY A 297 5.15 4.43 22.36
C GLY A 297 5.38 3.37 21.28
N LEU A 298 6.66 3.10 21.00
CA LEU A 298 7.08 2.15 19.96
C LEU A 298 6.64 0.72 20.28
N ASP A 299 6.95 0.22 21.48
CA ASP A 299 6.64 -1.16 21.87
C ASP A 299 5.14 -1.45 21.78
N LYS A 300 4.31 -0.53 22.26
CA LYS A 300 2.84 -0.63 22.17
C LYS A 300 2.37 -0.64 20.72
N THR A 301 2.99 0.17 19.87
CA THR A 301 2.66 0.23 18.44
C THR A 301 3.09 -1.04 17.70
N VAL A 302 4.25 -1.61 18.01
CA VAL A 302 4.72 -2.88 17.45
C VAL A 302 3.83 -4.05 17.90
N GLN A 303 3.39 -4.06 19.16
CA GLN A 303 2.39 -5.02 19.65
C GLN A 303 1.07 -4.89 18.89
N ASP A 304 0.55 -3.67 18.74
CA ASP A 304 -0.70 -3.41 18.01
C ASP A 304 -0.61 -3.84 16.53
N MET A 305 0.52 -3.58 15.86
CA MET A 305 0.71 -3.96 14.46
C MET A 305 0.84 -5.47 14.27
N ASN A 306 1.54 -6.18 15.16
CA ASN A 306 1.60 -7.65 15.09
C ASN A 306 0.21 -8.26 15.37
N ALA A 307 -0.53 -7.75 16.35
CA ALA A 307 -1.90 -8.20 16.63
C ALA A 307 -2.84 -7.95 15.43
N HIS A 308 -2.71 -6.81 14.74
CA HIS A 308 -3.49 -6.53 13.53
C HIS A 308 -3.04 -7.38 12.33
N ALA A 309 -1.75 -7.70 12.19
CA ALA A 309 -1.28 -8.67 11.20
C ALA A 309 -1.90 -10.06 11.44
N GLU A 310 -2.00 -10.50 12.70
CA GLU A 310 -2.68 -11.74 13.06
C GLU A 310 -4.19 -11.70 12.77
N GLU A 311 -4.86 -10.57 13.00
CA GLU A 311 -6.27 -10.33 12.65
C GLU A 311 -6.50 -10.44 11.13
N LEU A 312 -5.65 -9.79 10.33
CA LEU A 312 -5.67 -9.82 8.86
C LEU A 312 -5.21 -11.15 8.26
N GLN A 313 -4.76 -12.12 9.07
CA GLN A 313 -4.13 -13.37 8.63
C GLN A 313 -2.85 -13.17 7.78
N ALA A 314 -2.15 -12.06 7.99
CA ALA A 314 -0.81 -11.78 7.46
C ALA A 314 0.26 -12.52 8.30
N LEU A 315 0.27 -13.86 8.20
CA LEU A 315 1.05 -14.74 9.09
C LEU A 315 2.52 -14.93 8.68
N ASP A 316 2.96 -14.33 7.58
CA ASP A 316 4.36 -14.22 7.18
C ASP A 316 5.00 -12.89 7.61
N THR A 317 4.23 -12.02 8.26
CA THR A 317 4.66 -10.70 8.74
C THR A 317 5.11 -10.76 10.20
N GLN A 318 6.29 -10.20 10.45
CA GLN A 318 6.81 -9.96 11.79
C GLN A 318 7.30 -8.52 11.87
N VAL A 319 6.65 -7.73 12.73
CA VAL A 319 6.97 -6.31 12.95
C VAL A 319 7.97 -6.20 14.10
N VAL A 320 9.08 -5.53 13.85
CA VAL A 320 10.11 -5.15 14.82
C VAL A 320 10.18 -3.62 14.96
N SER A 321 9.96 -2.88 13.87
CA SER A 321 9.81 -1.42 13.89
C SER A 321 8.55 -0.99 13.09
N PRO A 322 7.83 0.06 13.54
CA PRO A 322 6.59 0.48 12.89
C PRO A 322 6.79 1.15 11.51
N ASP A 323 8.03 1.54 11.19
CA ASP A 323 8.37 2.24 9.95
C ASP A 323 8.87 1.32 8.82
N GLY A 324 9.10 0.03 9.10
CA GLY A 324 9.68 -0.89 8.12
C GLY A 324 11.16 -0.62 7.81
N TYR A 325 11.91 -0.01 8.72
CA TYR A 325 13.37 0.10 8.59
C TYR A 325 14.06 -1.27 8.68
N ASP A 326 15.33 -1.37 8.30
CA ASP A 326 16.06 -2.65 8.35
C ASP A 326 16.35 -3.06 9.81
N GLU A 327 15.67 -4.11 10.25
CA GLU A 327 15.77 -4.68 11.60
C GLU A 327 15.87 -6.22 11.54
N VAL A 328 16.57 -6.82 12.51
CA VAL A 328 16.76 -8.28 12.55
C VAL A 328 15.43 -8.98 12.86
N GLY A 329 14.95 -9.82 11.93
CA GLY A 329 13.67 -10.51 12.03
C GLY A 329 12.48 -9.73 11.47
N GLN A 330 12.67 -8.51 10.95
CA GLN A 330 11.61 -7.76 10.30
C GLN A 330 11.33 -8.31 8.89
N VAL A 331 10.20 -8.98 8.72
CA VAL A 331 9.80 -9.62 7.46
C VAL A 331 8.31 -9.45 7.17
N SER A 332 7.94 -9.61 5.90
CA SER A 332 6.57 -9.81 5.41
C SER A 332 6.65 -10.60 4.09
N SER A 333 5.53 -10.85 3.43
CA SER A 333 5.46 -11.52 2.13
C SER A 333 4.69 -10.67 1.12
N ALA A 334 4.80 -10.98 -0.18
CA ALA A 334 4.02 -10.26 -1.19
C ALA A 334 2.51 -10.51 -1.02
N TYR A 335 2.14 -11.70 -0.55
CA TYR A 335 0.76 -12.04 -0.17
C TYR A 335 0.27 -11.17 1.01
N ASP A 336 1.01 -11.14 2.12
CA ASP A 336 0.66 -10.39 3.32
C ASP A 336 0.53 -8.89 3.06
N LEU A 337 1.51 -8.29 2.36
CA LEU A 337 1.45 -6.87 1.99
C LEU A 337 0.24 -6.55 1.09
N THR A 338 -0.25 -7.54 0.33
CA THR A 338 -1.46 -7.40 -0.49
C THR A 338 -2.73 -7.51 0.35
N LEU A 339 -2.79 -8.40 1.35
CA LEU A 339 -3.86 -8.43 2.36
C LEU A 339 -3.97 -7.09 3.12
N ILE A 340 -2.84 -6.61 3.61
CA ILE A 340 -2.71 -5.33 4.32
C ILE A 340 -3.19 -4.17 3.44
N ALA A 341 -2.80 -4.14 2.16
CA ALA A 341 -3.29 -3.14 1.22
C ALA A 341 -4.80 -3.28 0.94
N ARG A 342 -5.34 -4.49 0.81
CA ARG A 342 -6.79 -4.73 0.60
C ARG A 342 -7.62 -4.21 1.78
N SER A 343 -7.18 -4.44 3.02
CA SER A 343 -7.81 -3.92 4.25
C SER A 343 -7.69 -2.40 4.35
N GLY A 344 -6.48 -1.85 4.20
CA GLY A 344 -6.22 -0.41 4.21
C GLY A 344 -7.07 0.34 3.20
N MET A 345 -7.18 -0.17 1.98
CA MET A 345 -7.96 0.44 0.92
C MET A 345 -9.48 0.48 1.20
N GLN A 346 -10.03 -0.25 2.17
CA GLN A 346 -11.43 -0.06 2.58
C GLN A 346 -11.64 1.28 3.33
N LYS A 347 -10.60 1.79 4.00
CA LYS A 347 -10.65 2.99 4.85
C LYS A 347 -10.51 4.26 3.99
N LYS A 348 -11.50 5.17 4.05
CA LYS A 348 -11.54 6.39 3.22
C LYS A 348 -10.26 7.23 3.35
N ASP A 349 -9.82 7.48 4.58
CA ASP A 349 -8.66 8.32 4.85
C ASP A 349 -7.35 7.68 4.33
N PHE A 350 -7.21 6.36 4.43
CA PHE A 350 -6.09 5.63 3.84
C PHE A 350 -6.03 5.84 2.32
N ARG A 351 -7.17 5.72 1.61
CA ARG A 351 -7.25 6.02 0.17
C ARG A 351 -6.90 7.47 -0.14
N GLU A 352 -7.38 8.42 0.67
CA GLU A 352 -7.07 9.85 0.48
C GLU A 352 -5.57 10.11 0.60
N TYR A 353 -4.91 9.61 1.65
CA TYR A 353 -3.47 9.81 1.85
C TYR A 353 -2.62 9.07 0.80
N ALA A 354 -2.96 7.82 0.46
CA ALA A 354 -2.24 7.02 -0.53
C ALA A 354 -2.31 7.59 -1.96
N SER A 355 -3.44 8.20 -2.33
CA SER A 355 -3.67 8.82 -3.65
C SER A 355 -3.26 10.30 -3.72
N THR A 356 -2.95 10.95 -2.60
CA THR A 356 -2.52 12.35 -2.59
C THR A 356 -1.15 12.50 -3.27
N VAL A 357 -1.11 13.25 -4.37
CA VAL A 357 0.08 13.41 -5.24
C VAL A 357 1.10 14.39 -4.64
N ARG A 358 0.64 15.55 -4.18
CA ARG A 358 1.44 16.65 -3.60
C ARG A 358 0.60 17.41 -2.58
N THR A 359 1.25 17.99 -1.56
CA THR A 359 0.61 18.92 -0.62
C THR A 359 1.64 19.87 0.00
N LYS A 360 1.18 20.90 0.70
CA LYS A 360 2.03 21.73 1.56
C LYS A 360 2.10 21.12 2.96
N PHE A 361 3.31 20.89 3.46
CA PHE A 361 3.59 20.44 4.82
C PHE A 361 4.08 21.62 5.67
N PRO A 362 3.64 21.76 6.95
CA PRO A 362 4.07 22.86 7.80
C PRO A 362 5.53 22.65 8.27
N GLY A 363 6.42 23.59 7.94
CA GLY A 363 7.83 23.52 8.34
C GLY A 363 8.11 24.12 9.71
N GLU A 364 9.37 24.50 9.92
CA GLU A 364 9.88 25.10 11.15
C GLU A 364 9.48 26.58 11.28
N THR A 365 9.20 27.01 12.50
CA THR A 365 8.95 28.39 12.90
C THR A 365 10.28 29.13 13.05
N LYS A 366 10.49 30.17 12.25
CA LYS A 366 11.73 30.96 12.24
C LYS A 366 11.47 32.42 12.57
N LYS A 367 12.36 32.97 13.38
CA LYS A 367 12.42 34.40 13.72
C LYS A 367 13.27 35.13 12.69
N ASP A 368 12.73 36.16 12.05
CA ASP A 368 13.48 36.96 11.08
C ASP A 368 14.43 37.98 11.75
N LYS A 369 15.22 38.69 10.94
CA LYS A 369 16.16 39.73 11.41
C LYS A 369 15.50 40.90 12.15
N LYS A 370 14.17 41.06 12.03
CA LYS A 370 13.37 42.09 12.71
C LYS A 370 12.66 41.53 13.96
N GLY A 371 12.91 40.28 14.30
CA GLY A 371 12.29 39.60 15.44
C GLY A 371 10.90 39.04 15.18
N LYS A 372 10.39 39.09 13.94
CA LYS A 372 9.07 38.53 13.60
C LYS A 372 9.16 37.01 13.45
N THR A 373 8.35 36.31 14.22
CA THR A 373 8.18 34.86 14.15
C THR A 373 7.26 34.47 12.99
N THR A 374 7.70 33.56 12.13
CA THR A 374 6.87 33.02 11.01
C THR A 374 7.13 31.54 10.81
N ARG A 375 6.07 30.75 10.65
CA ARG A 375 6.14 29.35 10.22
C ARG A 375 5.87 29.26 8.73
N LYS A 376 6.78 28.68 7.96
CA LYS A 376 6.65 28.52 6.51
C LYS A 376 6.36 27.06 6.16
N SER A 377 5.43 26.83 5.24
CA SER A 377 5.22 25.51 4.63
C SER A 377 6.18 25.28 3.47
N PHE A 378 6.48 24.02 3.18
CA PHE A 378 7.16 23.56 1.97
C PHE A 378 6.29 22.51 1.26
N GLU A 379 6.55 22.23 -0.01
CA GLU A 379 5.82 21.18 -0.74
C GLU A 379 6.45 19.81 -0.47
N ILE A 380 5.61 18.81 -0.22
CA ILE A 380 5.98 17.39 -0.24
C ILE A 380 5.24 16.70 -1.39
N GLN A 381 5.91 15.73 -2.02
CA GLN A 381 5.39 14.94 -3.13
C GLN A 381 5.40 13.46 -2.76
N ASN A 382 4.40 12.72 -3.24
CA ASN A 382 4.33 11.28 -3.07
C ASN A 382 5.53 10.56 -3.70
N THR A 383 6.11 9.61 -2.97
CA THR A 383 7.29 8.85 -3.41
C THR A 383 6.94 7.76 -4.44
N ASN A 384 5.66 7.38 -4.57
CA ASN A 384 5.15 6.49 -5.61
C ASN A 384 5.31 7.09 -7.01
N ARG A 385 6.17 6.48 -7.84
CA ARG A 385 6.47 6.95 -9.20
C ARG A 385 5.44 6.54 -10.26
N LEU A 386 4.60 5.55 -10.02
CA LEU A 386 3.44 5.29 -10.89
C LEU A 386 2.38 6.38 -10.72
N LEU A 387 2.23 6.94 -9.52
CA LEU A 387 1.32 8.07 -9.26
C LEU A 387 1.89 9.42 -9.70
N THR A 388 3.21 9.63 -9.54
CA THR A 388 3.84 10.95 -9.76
C THR A 388 4.61 11.10 -11.06
N GLY A 389 4.90 10.00 -11.75
CA GLY A 389 5.83 9.95 -12.88
C GLY A 389 7.30 10.05 -12.44
N ALA A 390 8.18 9.64 -13.35
CA ALA A 390 9.63 9.85 -13.29
C ALA A 390 10.21 9.94 -14.71
N THR A 391 11.50 10.21 -14.85
CA THR A 391 12.20 10.06 -16.13
C THR A 391 12.02 8.64 -16.65
N SER A 392 11.54 8.52 -17.89
CA SER A 392 11.20 7.24 -18.56
C SER A 392 10.08 6.42 -17.89
N LEU A 393 9.27 7.01 -17.00
CA LEU A 393 8.11 6.36 -16.39
C LEU A 393 6.93 7.35 -16.32
N GLY A 394 5.93 7.17 -17.18
CA GLY A 394 4.70 7.97 -17.14
C GLY A 394 3.83 7.67 -15.92
N VAL A 395 2.89 8.58 -15.60
CA VAL A 395 1.83 8.30 -14.62
C VAL A 395 0.97 7.15 -15.16
N TYR A 396 0.76 6.11 -14.34
CA TYR A 396 0.07 4.90 -14.75
C TYR A 396 -1.46 5.12 -14.79
N LYS A 397 -2.11 4.78 -15.92
CA LYS A 397 -3.56 4.95 -16.10
C LYS A 397 -4.32 4.10 -15.09
N GLY A 398 -5.11 4.76 -14.24
CA GLY A 398 -5.97 4.15 -13.23
C GLY A 398 -5.33 3.98 -11.84
N ILE A 399 -4.06 4.34 -11.65
CA ILE A 399 -3.38 4.18 -10.36
C ILE A 399 -4.01 5.08 -9.27
N ALA A 400 -4.18 4.52 -8.07
CA ALA A 400 -4.74 5.21 -6.91
C ALA A 400 -3.94 5.00 -5.61
N GLY A 401 -2.73 4.43 -5.71
CA GLY A 401 -1.90 4.10 -4.54
C GLY A 401 -0.83 3.06 -4.85
N VAL A 402 -0.28 2.34 -3.86
CA VAL A 402 -0.51 2.51 -2.41
C VAL A 402 0.75 3.03 -1.73
N LYS A 403 1.83 2.24 -1.71
CA LYS A 403 3.08 2.62 -1.04
C LYS A 403 4.29 1.92 -1.65
N ASN A 404 5.41 2.63 -1.71
CA ASN A 404 6.73 2.10 -2.02
C ASN A 404 7.63 2.03 -0.77
N GLY A 405 8.64 1.17 -0.82
CA GLY A 405 9.76 1.10 0.12
C GLY A 405 11.08 0.85 -0.61
N ASN A 406 12.18 1.23 0.03
CA ASN A 406 13.52 0.79 -0.33
C ASN A 406 14.42 0.82 0.90
N THR A 407 15.12 -0.27 1.18
CA THR A 407 16.18 -0.37 2.21
C THR A 407 17.30 -1.29 1.73
N THR A 408 18.39 -1.41 2.49
CA THR A 408 19.56 -2.23 2.11
C THR A 408 19.21 -3.71 2.07
N ASN A 409 18.43 -4.21 3.04
CA ASN A 409 18.08 -5.63 3.11
C ASN A 409 16.88 -6.01 2.23
N ALA A 410 15.97 -5.06 1.97
CA ALA A 410 14.76 -5.31 1.18
C ALA A 410 14.96 -5.15 -0.33
N GLY A 411 15.94 -4.36 -0.76
CA GLY A 411 15.92 -3.77 -2.09
C GLY A 411 14.69 -2.86 -2.25
N SER A 412 14.19 -2.71 -3.47
CA SER A 412 12.95 -1.96 -3.75
C SER A 412 11.70 -2.81 -3.58
N THR A 413 10.70 -2.28 -2.88
CA THR A 413 9.37 -2.89 -2.68
C THR A 413 8.25 -1.92 -3.07
N PHE A 414 7.14 -2.44 -3.58
CA PHE A 414 5.98 -1.63 -3.94
C PHE A 414 4.69 -2.42 -3.86
N THR A 415 3.63 -1.78 -3.36
CA THR A 415 2.26 -2.23 -3.53
C THR A 415 1.45 -1.14 -4.21
N GLY A 416 0.84 -1.48 -5.34
CA GLY A 416 0.03 -0.62 -6.19
C GLY A 416 -1.41 -1.08 -6.25
N VAL A 417 -2.32 -0.13 -6.44
CA VAL A 417 -3.73 -0.39 -6.73
C VAL A 417 -4.15 0.45 -7.92
N ALA A 418 -4.87 -0.16 -8.86
CA ALA A 418 -5.40 0.53 -10.03
C ALA A 418 -6.81 0.06 -10.39
N GLU A 419 -7.61 0.98 -10.92
CA GLU A 419 -8.93 0.71 -11.51
C GLU A 419 -8.93 0.96 -13.01
N ARG A 420 -9.50 0.03 -13.79
CA ARG A 420 -9.80 0.22 -15.21
C ARG A 420 -11.11 -0.48 -15.55
N ASP A 421 -11.99 0.25 -16.23
CA ASP A 421 -13.24 -0.26 -16.80
C ASP A 421 -14.11 -1.03 -15.77
N GLY A 422 -14.03 -0.60 -14.51
CA GLY A 422 -14.77 -1.13 -13.36
C GLY A 422 -14.08 -2.28 -12.60
N LYS A 423 -13.01 -2.86 -13.13
CA LYS A 423 -12.17 -3.87 -12.46
C LYS A 423 -11.08 -3.18 -11.63
N VAL A 424 -10.83 -3.65 -10.41
CA VAL A 424 -9.77 -3.12 -9.54
C VAL A 424 -8.78 -4.20 -9.16
N LEU A 425 -7.50 -3.94 -9.44
CA LEU A 425 -6.40 -4.87 -9.18
C LEU A 425 -5.42 -4.29 -8.15
N LEU A 426 -4.98 -5.17 -7.25
CA LEU A 426 -3.85 -4.97 -6.35
C LEU A 426 -2.65 -5.75 -6.89
N VAL A 427 -1.48 -5.12 -6.89
CA VAL A 427 -0.21 -5.76 -7.24
C VAL A 427 0.86 -5.40 -6.22
N THR A 428 1.49 -6.40 -5.63
CA THR A 428 2.69 -6.24 -4.79
C THR A 428 3.89 -6.83 -5.51
N VAL A 429 5.02 -6.12 -5.48
CA VAL A 429 6.32 -6.52 -6.03
C VAL A 429 7.40 -6.29 -4.98
N MET A 430 8.21 -7.31 -4.71
CA MET A 430 9.29 -7.28 -3.74
C MET A 430 10.62 -7.68 -4.37
N ASN A 431 11.63 -6.82 -4.21
CA ASN A 431 13.03 -7.03 -4.58
C ASN A 431 13.23 -7.51 -6.04
N PRO A 432 13.00 -6.65 -7.05
CA PRO A 432 13.49 -6.84 -8.42
C PRO A 432 15.01 -6.97 -8.44
N GLU A 433 15.52 -8.07 -9.02
CA GLU A 433 16.96 -8.33 -9.11
C GLU A 433 17.65 -7.62 -10.29
N LYS A 434 16.88 -7.01 -11.21
CA LYS A 434 17.44 -6.10 -12.23
C LYS A 434 17.75 -4.74 -11.62
N GLU A 435 19.04 -4.39 -11.63
CA GLU A 435 19.60 -3.09 -11.24
C GLU A 435 19.28 -1.96 -12.25
N GLU A 436 17.99 -1.77 -12.53
CA GLU A 436 17.50 -0.69 -13.39
C GLU A 436 16.70 0.36 -12.60
N ALA A 437 16.85 1.62 -13.01
CA ALA A 437 16.08 2.72 -12.44
C ALA A 437 14.56 2.44 -12.53
N ASN A 438 13.88 2.57 -11.38
CA ASN A 438 12.44 2.39 -11.22
C ASN A 438 11.91 0.97 -11.51
N GLU A 439 12.73 -0.09 -11.51
CA GLU A 439 12.28 -1.41 -11.98
C GLU A 439 11.09 -1.99 -11.22
N VAL A 440 11.00 -1.79 -9.90
CA VAL A 440 9.83 -2.21 -9.10
C VAL A 440 8.51 -1.63 -9.64
N TYR A 441 8.56 -0.39 -10.15
CA TYR A 441 7.41 0.26 -10.77
C TYR A 441 7.17 -0.24 -12.20
N LYS A 442 8.22 -0.53 -12.98
CA LYS A 442 8.08 -1.10 -14.33
C LYS A 442 7.47 -2.50 -14.27
N GLU A 443 7.95 -3.36 -13.36
CA GLU A 443 7.40 -4.70 -13.14
C GLU A 443 5.95 -4.63 -12.65
N THR A 444 5.64 -3.75 -11.69
CA THR A 444 4.25 -3.55 -11.25
C THR A 444 3.34 -3.08 -12.39
N ALA A 445 3.79 -2.15 -13.23
CA ALA A 445 3.02 -1.70 -14.40
C ALA A 445 2.76 -2.84 -15.39
N ARG A 446 3.78 -3.68 -15.68
CA ARG A 446 3.65 -4.87 -16.55
C ARG A 446 2.68 -5.91 -15.96
N LEU A 447 2.72 -6.13 -14.66
CA LEU A 447 1.83 -7.05 -13.94
C LEU A 447 0.38 -6.54 -13.88
N LEU A 448 0.16 -5.25 -13.64
CA LEU A 448 -1.16 -4.63 -13.71
C LEU A 448 -1.72 -4.67 -15.15
N ASP A 449 -0.91 -4.32 -16.16
CA ASP A 449 -1.32 -4.37 -17.57
C ASP A 449 -1.66 -5.81 -18.02
N TRP A 450 -0.92 -6.81 -17.54
CA TRP A 450 -1.27 -8.23 -17.73
C TRP A 450 -2.60 -8.57 -17.03
N GLY A 451 -2.74 -8.23 -15.75
CA GLY A 451 -3.91 -8.55 -14.94
C GLY A 451 -5.21 -8.01 -15.56
N PHE A 452 -5.23 -6.77 -16.03
CA PHE A 452 -6.40 -6.19 -16.70
C PHE A 452 -6.76 -6.88 -18.03
N GLN A 453 -5.82 -7.56 -18.69
CA GLN A 453 -6.08 -8.33 -19.91
C GLN A 453 -6.43 -9.80 -19.63
N ALA A 454 -6.11 -10.27 -18.43
CA ALA A 454 -6.16 -11.67 -18.02
C ALA A 454 -7.30 -12.02 -17.05
N ALA A 455 -7.83 -11.05 -16.28
CA ALA A 455 -8.75 -11.28 -15.16
C ALA A 455 -9.91 -12.24 -15.47
N ASP A 456 -10.64 -12.02 -16.57
CA ASP A 456 -11.79 -12.86 -16.96
C ASP A 456 -11.40 -14.13 -17.75
N LYS A 457 -10.10 -14.47 -17.79
CA LYS A 457 -9.52 -15.54 -18.64
C LYS A 457 -8.55 -16.45 -17.89
N VAL A 458 -8.29 -16.19 -16.62
CA VAL A 458 -7.48 -17.07 -15.75
C VAL A 458 -8.37 -17.68 -14.69
N GLN A 459 -8.03 -18.89 -14.25
CA GLN A 459 -8.59 -19.41 -13.01
C GLN A 459 -7.73 -18.88 -11.85
N PRO A 460 -8.33 -18.47 -10.71
CA PRO A 460 -7.54 -18.07 -9.55
C PRO A 460 -6.55 -19.17 -9.13
N VAL A 461 -5.37 -18.76 -8.67
CA VAL A 461 -4.36 -19.65 -8.04
C VAL A 461 -4.52 -19.70 -6.52
N GLY A 462 -5.46 -18.94 -5.98
CA GLY A 462 -5.77 -18.81 -4.56
C GLY A 462 -6.63 -17.57 -4.32
N GLU A 463 -6.81 -17.22 -3.05
CA GLU A 463 -7.61 -16.08 -2.59
C GLU A 463 -6.85 -15.31 -1.50
N LEU A 464 -6.95 -13.98 -1.52
CA LEU A 464 -6.64 -13.12 -0.39
C LEU A 464 -7.69 -13.32 0.71
N VAL A 465 -7.44 -14.23 1.65
CA VAL A 465 -8.36 -14.56 2.74
C VAL A 465 -8.92 -13.32 3.46
N PRO A 466 -10.18 -13.35 3.93
CA PRO A 466 -10.74 -12.26 4.73
C PRO A 466 -10.07 -12.19 6.12
N PRO A 467 -10.17 -11.04 6.82
CA PRO A 467 -9.77 -10.92 8.22
C PRO A 467 -10.55 -11.90 9.12
N LYS A 468 -9.91 -12.34 10.21
CA LYS A 468 -10.54 -13.17 11.24
C LYS A 468 -11.79 -12.49 11.80
N GLY A 469 -12.92 -13.21 11.83
CA GLY A 469 -14.18 -12.68 12.35
C GLY A 469 -14.92 -11.73 11.39
N ALA A 470 -14.47 -11.59 10.15
CA ALA A 470 -15.37 -11.13 9.10
C ALA A 470 -16.48 -12.18 8.90
N ASP A 471 -17.74 -11.77 9.01
CA ASP A 471 -18.90 -12.60 8.68
C ASP A 471 -18.93 -12.87 7.17
N THR A 472 -18.10 -13.81 6.70
CA THR A 472 -18.36 -14.48 5.44
C THR A 472 -19.66 -15.25 5.62
N GLY A 473 -20.69 -14.86 4.86
CA GLY A 473 -21.98 -15.54 4.81
C GLY A 473 -21.88 -16.90 4.12
N ALA A 474 -21.00 -17.77 4.64
CA ALA A 474 -20.81 -19.13 4.19
C ALA A 474 -22.10 -19.91 4.47
N GLN A 475 -22.91 -20.03 3.41
CA GLN A 475 -23.99 -21.00 3.34
C GLN A 475 -23.40 -22.37 3.68
N PRO A 476 -23.95 -23.13 4.64
CA PRO A 476 -23.37 -24.40 5.03
C PRO A 476 -23.40 -25.36 3.86
N ASP A 477 -22.24 -25.90 3.48
CA ASP A 477 -22.13 -26.93 2.46
C ASP A 477 -22.90 -28.18 2.92
N ALA A 478 -24.04 -28.40 2.28
CA ALA A 478 -24.78 -29.64 2.41
C ALA A 478 -24.12 -30.71 1.52
N ASP A 479 -23.02 -31.29 2.02
CA ASP A 479 -22.69 -32.72 1.83
C ASP A 479 -21.40 -33.10 2.57
N ALA A 480 -21.56 -33.64 3.79
CA ALA A 480 -20.55 -34.41 4.50
C ALA A 480 -21.22 -35.41 5.47
N SER A 481 -22.07 -36.29 4.92
CA SER A 481 -22.60 -37.43 5.67
C SER A 481 -21.44 -38.35 6.08
N GLY A 482 -21.16 -38.40 7.38
CA GLY A 482 -19.92 -38.91 7.92
C GLY A 482 -19.69 -40.42 7.86
N GLU A 483 -18.48 -40.80 8.27
CA GLU A 483 -18.17 -42.13 8.78
C GLU A 483 -17.10 -42.00 9.88
N ALA A 484 -17.54 -41.95 11.14
CA ALA A 484 -16.66 -42.01 12.31
C ALA A 484 -16.70 -43.44 12.87
N GLY A 485 -15.65 -44.22 12.59
CA GLY A 485 -15.50 -45.57 13.11
C GLY A 485 -15.24 -45.58 14.62
N GLY A 486 -16.25 -45.95 15.41
CA GLY A 486 -16.13 -46.15 16.86
C GLY A 486 -16.54 -47.58 17.24
N ALA A 487 -15.56 -48.44 17.54
CA ALA A 487 -15.82 -49.76 18.08
C ALA A 487 -16.09 -49.69 19.59
N GLY A 488 -17.18 -50.30 20.06
CA GLY A 488 -17.55 -50.40 21.47
C GLY A 488 -18.68 -51.41 21.64
N ASP A 489 -18.41 -52.49 22.37
CA ASP A 489 -19.24 -53.70 22.43
C ASP A 489 -20.26 -53.72 23.60
N ALA A 490 -21.30 -54.56 23.41
CA ALA A 490 -22.18 -55.20 24.40
C ALA A 490 -22.88 -54.38 25.51
N GLY A 491 -24.22 -54.52 25.58
CA GLY A 491 -25.02 -54.13 26.76
C GLY A 491 -26.52 -54.05 26.53
N GLY A 492 -27.19 -55.17 26.18
CA GLY A 492 -28.62 -55.15 25.84
C GLY A 492 -29.58 -55.34 27.02
N SER A 493 -30.78 -54.73 26.93
CA SER A 493 -32.05 -55.28 27.48
C SER A 493 -33.29 -54.45 27.08
N GLY A 494 -34.40 -55.12 26.79
CA GLY A 494 -35.72 -54.66 27.29
C GLY A 494 -36.69 -53.88 26.39
N LYS A 495 -37.51 -54.63 25.62
CA LYS A 495 -38.96 -54.42 25.34
C LYS A 495 -39.49 -53.00 24.99
N GLY A 496 -40.17 -52.85 23.83
CA GLY A 496 -40.86 -51.58 23.54
C GLY A 496 -41.83 -51.42 22.36
N LYS A 497 -42.63 -52.44 21.97
CA LYS A 497 -43.92 -52.32 21.24
C LYS A 497 -44.00 -51.45 19.96
N ALA A 498 -44.18 -52.10 18.81
CA ALA A 498 -44.58 -51.45 17.55
C ALA A 498 -46.04 -50.94 17.57
N VAL A 499 -46.30 -49.85 16.83
CA VAL A 499 -47.62 -49.51 16.28
C VAL A 499 -47.40 -49.01 14.85
N ALA A 500 -48.13 -49.57 13.89
CA ALA A 500 -47.99 -49.25 12.46
C ALA A 500 -48.68 -47.92 12.09
N ALA A 501 -48.08 -47.19 11.15
CA ALA A 501 -48.76 -46.10 10.45
C ALA A 501 -49.29 -46.62 9.10
N SER A 502 -50.59 -46.44 8.86
CA SER A 502 -51.27 -46.85 7.64
C SER A 502 -50.93 -45.94 6.46
N ALA A 503 -50.60 -46.52 5.31
CA ALA A 503 -50.63 -45.80 4.04
C ALA A 503 -52.08 -45.51 3.62
N GLN A 504 -52.32 -44.32 3.07
CA GLN A 504 -53.50 -44.07 2.24
C GLN A 504 -53.11 -43.14 1.07
N GLU A 505 -53.38 -43.61 -0.14
CA GLU A 505 -53.07 -42.94 -1.40
C GLU A 505 -54.25 -42.10 -1.94
N SER A 506 -53.92 -41.23 -2.90
CA SER A 506 -54.83 -40.50 -3.81
C SER A 506 -55.72 -39.39 -3.19
N GLY A 507 -55.88 -38.22 -3.82
CA GLY A 507 -55.25 -37.73 -5.06
C GLY A 507 -55.79 -36.37 -5.51
N SER A 508 -55.29 -35.88 -6.65
CA SER A 508 -55.82 -34.74 -7.44
C SER A 508 -55.79 -33.32 -6.82
N SER A 509 -54.83 -32.50 -7.25
CA SER A 509 -55.09 -31.30 -8.08
C SER A 509 -53.82 -30.43 -8.27
N GLY A 510 -53.05 -30.70 -9.34
CA GLY A 510 -51.77 -30.03 -9.64
C GLY A 510 -51.84 -28.55 -10.06
N VAL A 511 -52.93 -27.83 -9.73
CA VAL A 511 -53.15 -26.42 -10.11
C VAL A 511 -52.86 -25.45 -8.95
N GLY A 512 -53.05 -25.88 -7.70
CA GLY A 512 -52.88 -25.02 -6.52
C GLY A 512 -51.43 -24.59 -6.26
N ILE A 513 -50.46 -25.49 -6.46
CA ILE A 513 -49.04 -25.23 -6.16
C ILE A 513 -48.43 -24.24 -7.16
N ALA A 514 -48.78 -24.35 -8.45
CA ALA A 514 -48.28 -23.46 -9.49
C ALA A 514 -48.73 -22.00 -9.25
N LEU A 515 -50.02 -21.78 -8.94
CA LEU A 515 -50.56 -20.44 -8.67
C LEU A 515 -49.99 -19.83 -7.37
N GLY A 516 -49.73 -20.65 -6.35
CA GLY A 516 -49.10 -20.18 -5.11
C GLY A 516 -47.69 -19.61 -5.33
N ILE A 517 -46.86 -20.30 -6.13
CA ILE A 517 -45.49 -19.87 -6.43
C ILE A 517 -45.49 -18.59 -7.29
N THR A 518 -46.31 -18.52 -8.34
CA THR A 518 -46.37 -17.31 -9.19
C THR A 518 -46.95 -16.10 -8.45
N GLY A 519 -47.96 -16.30 -7.60
CA GLY A 519 -48.52 -15.25 -6.75
C GLY A 519 -47.51 -14.71 -5.74
N GLY A 520 -46.79 -15.59 -5.04
CA GLY A 520 -45.73 -15.22 -4.11
C GLY A 520 -44.60 -14.43 -4.78
N LEU A 521 -44.17 -14.86 -5.98
CA LEU A 521 -43.13 -14.16 -6.73
C LEU A 521 -43.56 -12.75 -7.16
N LEU A 522 -44.80 -12.58 -7.63
CA LEU A 522 -45.33 -11.27 -8.02
C LEU A 522 -45.47 -10.30 -6.82
N VAL A 523 -45.86 -10.79 -5.64
CA VAL A 523 -45.91 -9.96 -4.42
C VAL A 523 -44.50 -9.55 -3.97
N LEU A 524 -43.52 -10.46 -4.05
CA LEU A 524 -42.11 -10.13 -3.75
C LEU A 524 -41.51 -9.13 -4.75
N LEU A 525 -41.78 -9.29 -6.06
CA LEU A 525 -41.32 -8.36 -7.08
C LEU A 525 -42.01 -6.99 -6.97
N ALA A 526 -43.31 -6.95 -6.66
CA ALA A 526 -44.03 -5.70 -6.39
C ALA A 526 -43.53 -5.00 -5.12
N GLY A 527 -43.26 -5.76 -4.04
CA GLY A 527 -42.66 -5.25 -2.81
C GLY A 527 -41.24 -4.70 -3.03
N GLY A 528 -40.43 -5.41 -3.82
CA GLY A 528 -39.10 -4.96 -4.24
C GLY A 528 -39.15 -3.67 -5.06
N ALA A 529 -39.98 -3.63 -6.09
CA ALA A 529 -40.18 -2.44 -6.93
C ALA A 529 -40.71 -1.24 -6.11
N PHE A 530 -41.63 -1.47 -5.18
CA PHE A 530 -42.14 -0.43 -4.27
C PHE A 530 -41.06 0.11 -3.33
N LEU A 531 -40.21 -0.77 -2.76
CA LEU A 531 -39.10 -0.37 -1.90
C LEU A 531 -37.99 0.39 -2.66
N VAL A 532 -37.71 -0.01 -3.91
CA VAL A 532 -36.79 0.70 -4.81
C VAL A 532 -37.35 2.09 -5.14
N ASN A 533 -38.58 2.18 -5.63
CA ASN A 533 -39.22 3.45 -6.02
C ASN A 533 -39.43 4.41 -4.82
N ARG A 534 -39.57 3.88 -3.60
CA ARG A 534 -39.64 4.69 -2.36
C ARG A 534 -38.28 5.20 -1.88
N ARG A 535 -37.18 4.50 -2.21
CA ARG A 535 -35.81 4.95 -1.86
C ARG A 535 -35.15 5.80 -2.96
N TRP A 536 -35.59 5.64 -4.20
CA TRP A 536 -35.07 6.33 -5.39
C TRP A 536 -36.27 6.85 -6.21
N PRO A 537 -36.91 7.98 -5.81
CA PRO A 537 -37.94 8.58 -6.63
C PRO A 537 -37.36 8.99 -7.99
N LEU A 538 -37.97 8.52 -9.08
CA LEU A 538 -37.48 8.77 -10.44
C LEU A 538 -37.38 10.28 -10.73
N PRO A 539 -36.32 10.76 -11.43
CA PRO A 539 -36.20 12.15 -11.83
C PRO A 539 -37.40 12.62 -12.67
N ASP A 540 -37.83 13.87 -12.48
CA ASP A 540 -39.09 14.41 -13.02
C ASP A 540 -39.11 14.64 -14.55
N LEU A 541 -38.13 14.07 -15.27
CA LEU A 541 -37.96 14.15 -16.72
C LEU A 541 -38.67 13.03 -17.51
N MET A 542 -39.36 12.09 -16.85
CA MET A 542 -40.21 11.09 -17.53
C MET A 542 -41.72 11.33 -17.39
N ARG A 543 -42.17 12.45 -16.78
CA ARG A 543 -43.61 12.80 -16.69
C ARG A 543 -44.13 13.67 -17.84
N ARG A 544 -43.47 13.65 -19.02
CA ARG A 544 -43.98 14.28 -20.25
C ARG A 544 -43.78 13.39 -21.48
N ARG A 545 -44.66 12.39 -21.62
CA ARG A 545 -44.93 11.77 -22.92
C ARG A 545 -46.07 12.56 -23.58
N PRO A 546 -45.91 13.15 -24.78
CA PRO A 546 -47.02 13.78 -25.47
C PRO A 546 -48.04 12.72 -25.87
N ARG A 547 -49.34 12.99 -25.66
CA ARG A 547 -50.41 12.25 -26.33
C ARG A 547 -50.31 12.52 -27.83
N ARG A 548 -50.29 11.46 -28.63
CA ARG A 548 -50.93 11.38 -29.94
C ARG A 548 -51.94 10.25 -29.85
#